data_AF-A0A1T1HLB0-F1
#
_entry.id   AF-A0A1T1HLB0-F1
#
_cell.length_a   1.000
_cell.length_b   1.000
_cell.length_c   1.000
_cell.angle_alpha   90.00
_cell.angle_beta   90.00
_cell.angle_gamma   90.00
#
_symmetry.space_group_name_H-M   'P 1'
#
loop_
_entity.id
_entity.type
_entity.pdbx_description
1 polymer ?
#
loop_
_entity_poly.entity_id
_entity_poly.type
_entity_poly.pdbx_seq_one_letter_code
_entity_poly.pdbx_strand_id
1 'polypeptide(L)' 'MDKEFVYNPETPCIVLRNGEDVGALVAGRLYRFDCGLKGCPDTCILVDDLLFEFGERVGHLEGNKIVIEASQETLELIES' A
#
# COMPACT_ATOMS: atom_id res chain seq x y z
N MET A 1 -4.67 -21.80 12.67
CA MET A 1 -5.75 -20.90 12.23
C MET A 1 -5.01 -19.65 11.83
N ASP A 2 -4.83 -19.44 10.53
CA ASP A 2 -4.15 -18.25 10.04
C ASP A 2 -4.97 -17.04 10.51
N LYS A 3 -4.32 -16.12 11.21
CA LYS A 3 -4.99 -14.89 11.63
C LYS A 3 -5.39 -14.16 10.36
N GLU A 4 -6.64 -13.76 10.27
CA GLU A 4 -7.10 -12.83 9.24
C GLU A 4 -6.26 -11.56 9.37
N PHE A 5 -5.63 -11.14 8.28
CA PHE A 5 -4.81 -9.95 8.28
C PHE A 5 -5.72 -8.73 8.44
N VAL A 6 -5.44 -7.92 9.46
CA VAL A 6 -6.13 -6.66 9.71
C VAL A 6 -5.06 -5.59 9.82
N TYR A 7 -5.09 -4.62 8.90
CA TYR A 7 -4.11 -3.55 8.91
C TYR A 7 -4.24 -2.70 10.18
N ASN A 8 -3.13 -2.52 10.90
CA ASN A 8 -3.01 -1.60 12.02
C ASN A 8 -2.10 -0.43 11.63
N PRO A 9 -2.60 0.82 11.59
CA PRO A 9 -1.77 1.99 11.30
C PRO A 9 -0.57 2.19 12.24
N GLU A 10 -0.61 1.63 13.46
CA GLU A 10 0.51 1.68 14.40
C GLU A 10 1.63 0.68 14.06
N THR A 11 1.34 -0.34 13.25
CA THR A 11 2.29 -1.37 12.82
C THR A 11 2.73 -1.11 11.39
N PRO A 12 4.01 -0.75 11.15
CA PRO A 12 4.54 -0.64 9.80
C PRO A 12 4.45 -1.95 9.04
N CYS A 13 4.09 -1.88 7.76
CA CYS A 13 4.13 -3.02 6.85
C CYS A 13 5.11 -2.75 5.70
N ILE A 14 5.88 -3.77 5.33
CA ILE A 14 6.63 -3.77 4.07
C ILE A 14 5.66 -4.05 2.93
N VAL A 15 5.84 -3.34 1.82
CA VAL A 15 5.01 -3.46 0.62
C VAL A 15 5.82 -4.19 -0.43
N LEU A 16 5.29 -5.32 -0.89
CA LEU A 16 5.90 -6.15 -1.91
C LEU A 16 5.16 -6.08 -3.23
N ARG A 17 5.92 -6.18 -4.32
CA ARG A 17 5.42 -6.50 -5.65
C ARG A 17 6.07 -7.80 -6.11
N ASN A 18 5.28 -8.86 -6.28
CA ASN A 18 5.79 -10.18 -6.70
C ASN A 18 6.95 -10.70 -5.83
N GLY A 19 6.93 -10.44 -4.51
CA GLY A 19 7.98 -10.83 -3.58
C GLY A 19 9.17 -9.87 -3.46
N GLU A 20 9.20 -8.78 -4.23
CA GLU A 20 10.25 -7.75 -4.14
C GLU A 20 9.80 -6.55 -3.31
N ASP A 21 10.67 -6.06 -2.41
CA ASP A 21 10.43 -4.87 -1.60
C ASP A 21 10.33 -3.63 -2.49
N VAL A 22 9.14 -3.04 -2.56
CA VAL A 22 8.88 -1.84 -3.37
C VAL A 22 8.47 -0.63 -2.54
N GLY A 23 8.17 -0.81 -1.26
CA GLY A 23 7.66 0.28 -0.43
C GLY A 23 7.39 -0.09 1.02
N ALA A 24 6.75 0.83 1.73
CA ALA A 24 6.28 0.65 3.09
C ALA A 24 4.93 1.35 3.31
N LEU A 25 4.05 0.74 4.10
CA LEU A 25 2.81 1.34 4.58
C LEU A 25 2.98 1.69 6.07
N VAL A 26 3.00 2.98 6.39
CA VAL A 26 3.33 3.49 7.74
C VAL A 26 2.32 4.54 8.14
N ALA A 27 1.64 4.38 9.27
CA ALA A 27 0.68 5.35 9.80
C ALA A 27 -0.40 5.77 8.76
N GLY A 28 -0.86 4.81 7.96
CA GLY A 28 -1.87 5.02 6.92
C GLY A 28 -1.32 5.65 5.64
N ARG A 29 0.00 5.71 5.46
CA ARG A 29 0.64 6.31 4.30
C ARG A 29 1.48 5.29 3.55
N LEU A 30 1.18 5.11 2.27
CA LEU A 30 1.91 4.22 1.38
C LEU A 30 3.07 4.99 0.73
N TYR A 31 4.28 4.57 1.02
CA TYR A 31 5.52 5.07 0.43
C TYR A 31 6.05 4.05 -0.57
N ARG A 32 6.30 4.47 -1.81
CA ARG A 32 6.85 3.62 -2.87
C ARG A 32 8.25 4.10 -3.27
N PHE A 33 9.19 3.17 -3.40
CA PHE A 33 10.59 3.43 -3.74
C PHE A 33 10.97 2.89 -5.12
N ASP A 34 10.13 2.02 -5.71
CA ASP A 34 10.31 1.39 -7.01
C ASP A 34 10.00 2.34 -8.20
N CYS A 35 9.45 3.52 -7.93
CA CYS A 35 9.17 4.55 -8.92
C CYS A 35 10.49 5.25 -9.33
N GLY A 36 11.10 4.78 -10.42
CA GLY A 36 12.36 5.31 -10.94
C GLY A 36 12.35 6.83 -11.14
N LEU A 37 12.95 7.56 -10.20
CA LEU A 37 13.50 8.92 -10.29
C LEU A 37 13.17 9.70 -11.58
N LYS A 38 11.97 10.28 -11.63
CA LYS A 38 11.65 11.62 -12.21
C LYS A 38 10.20 11.99 -11.86
N GLY A 39 10.02 12.74 -10.78
CA GLY A 39 8.80 13.53 -10.54
C GLY A 39 7.69 12.92 -9.69
N CYS A 40 7.93 11.85 -8.93
CA CYS A 40 6.89 11.23 -8.10
C CYS A 40 7.23 11.33 -6.60
N PRO A 41 6.45 12.09 -5.82
CA PRO A 41 6.41 11.95 -4.36
C PRO A 41 5.15 11.28 -3.82
N ASP A 42 4.39 10.47 -4.54
CA ASP A 42 2.95 10.51 -4.24
C ASP A 42 2.50 9.43 -3.26
N THR A 43 2.91 9.69 -2.01
CA THR A 43 2.41 9.12 -0.78
C THR A 43 0.90 8.98 -0.89
N CYS A 44 0.42 7.76 -1.07
CA CYS A 44 -1.00 7.51 -1.05
C CYS A 44 -1.46 7.45 0.41
N ILE A 45 -2.67 7.94 0.69
CA ILE A 45 -3.26 7.90 2.03
C ILE A 45 -4.33 6.82 2.04
N LEU A 46 -4.24 5.92 3.01
CA LEU A 46 -5.26 4.92 3.29
C LEU A 46 -6.23 5.47 4.33
N VAL A 47 -7.52 5.55 3.99
CA VAL A 47 -8.61 5.96 4.87
C VAL A 47 -9.72 4.94 4.76
N ASP A 48 -10.07 4.28 5.86
CA ASP A 48 -11.12 3.24 5.90
C ASP A 48 -10.99 2.24 4.74
N ASP A 49 -9.79 1.65 4.59
CA ASP A 49 -9.42 0.70 3.53
C ASP A 49 -9.45 1.25 2.09
N LEU A 50 -9.66 2.54 1.89
CA LEU A 50 -9.61 3.18 0.58
C LEU A 50 -8.30 3.95 0.39
N LEU A 51 -7.67 3.75 -0.75
CA LEU A 51 -6.40 4.38 -1.10
C LEU A 51 -6.64 5.62 -1.96
N PHE A 52 -6.09 6.76 -1.52
CA PHE A 52 -6.22 8.05 -2.20
C PHE A 52 -4.87 8.60 -2.61
N GLU A 53 -4.82 9.18 -3.80
CA GLU A 53 -3.69 9.95 -4.32
C GLU A 53 -4.24 11.32 -4.74
N PHE A 54 -3.69 12.41 -4.20
CA PHE A 54 -4.16 13.78 -4.46
C PHE A 54 -5.68 14.01 -4.29
N GLY A 55 -6.32 13.26 -3.40
CA GLY A 55 -7.76 13.35 -3.13
C GLY A 55 -8.64 12.50 -4.05
N GLU A 56 -8.07 11.86 -5.06
CA GLU A 56 -8.76 10.92 -5.94
C GLU A 56 -8.59 9.49 -5.41
N ARG A 57 -9.65 8.69 -5.47
CA ARG A 57 -9.58 7.25 -5.14
C ARG A 57 -8.80 6.54 -6.25
N VAL A 58 -7.74 5.83 -5.86
CA VAL A 58 -6.88 5.07 -6.78
C VAL A 58 -6.86 3.58 -6.49
N GLY A 59 -7.34 3.16 -5.33
CA GLY A 59 -7.30 1.77 -4.92
C GLY A 59 -7.99 1.49 -3.59
N HIS A 60 -7.80 0.29 -3.09
CA HIS A 60 -8.32 -0.15 -1.80
C HIS A 60 -7.45 -1.27 -1.20
N LEU A 61 -7.65 -1.51 0.08
CA LEU A 61 -7.08 -2.63 0.82
C LEU A 61 -8.06 -3.81 0.80
N GLU A 62 -7.56 -5.01 0.48
CA GLU A 62 -8.28 -6.27 0.54
C GLU A 62 -7.44 -7.29 1.33
N GLY A 63 -7.73 -7.43 2.62
CA GLY A 63 -6.91 -8.23 3.53
C GLY A 63 -5.47 -7.68 3.60
N ASN A 64 -4.48 -8.51 3.27
CA ASN A 64 -3.07 -8.10 3.22
C ASN A 64 -2.65 -7.54 1.85
N LYS A 65 -3.57 -7.16 0.98
CA LYS A 65 -3.26 -6.70 -0.37
C LYS A 65 -3.74 -5.29 -0.61
N ILE A 66 -2.94 -4.48 -1.28
CA ILE A 66 -3.35 -3.20 -1.84
C ILE A 66 -3.65 -3.43 -3.32
N VAL A 67 -4.86 -3.10 -3.74
CA VAL A 67 -5.30 -3.17 -5.14
C VAL A 67 -5.32 -1.76 -5.71
N ILE A 68 -4.46 -1.48 -6.70
CA ILE A 68 -4.46 -0.22 -7.44
C ILE A 68 -5.30 -0.39 -8.70
N GLU A 69 -6.43 0.32 -8.76
CA GLU A 69 -7.49 0.09 -9.73
C GLU A 69 -7.09 0.50 -11.16
N ALA A 70 -6.39 1.64 -11.30
CA ALA A 70 -6.01 2.17 -12.62
C ALA A 70 -5.04 1.26 -13.39
N SER A 71 -4.14 0.58 -12.68
CA SER A 71 -3.12 -0.30 -13.26
C SER A 71 -3.48 -1.79 -13.14
N GLN A 72 -4.56 -2.13 -12.42
CA GLN A 72 -4.86 -3.49 -11.95
C GLN A 72 -3.65 -4.14 -11.24
N GLU A 73 -2.82 -3.31 -10.60
CA GLU A 73 -1.67 -3.75 -9.84
C GLU A 73 -2.13 -4.23 -8.46
N THR A 74 -1.55 -5.34 -8.01
CA THR A 74 -1.74 -5.84 -6.64
C THR A 74 -0.40 -5.84 -5.92
N LEU A 75 -0.36 -5.22 -4.75
CA LEU A 75 0.78 -5.19 -3.85
C LEU A 75 0.45 -5.97 -2.59
N GLU A 76 1.43 -6.62 -1.99
CA GLU A 76 1.27 -7.40 -0.77
C GLU A 76 1.84 -6.65 0.44
N LEU A 77 1.18 -6.78 1.58
CA LEU A 77 1.62 -6.24 2.86
C LEU A 77 2.15 -7.37 3.74
N ILE A 78 3.32 -7.13 4.32
CA ILE A 78 3.93 -7.99 5.33
C ILE A 78 4.19 -7.15 6.58
N GLU A 79 3.67 -7.58 7.72
CA GLU A 79 3.99 -6.99 9.02
C GLU A 79 5.51 -7.08 9.27
N SER A 80 6.13 -5.95 9.63
CA SER A 80 7.57 -5.90 9.96
C SER A 80 7.88 -6.35 11.38
#